data_AF-A0A952WG12-F1
#
_entry.id   AF-A0A952WG12-F1
#
_cell.length_a   1.000
_cell.length_b   1.000
_cell.length_c   1.000
_cell.angle_alpha   90.00
_cell.angle_beta   90.00
_cell.angle_gamma   90.00
#
_symmetry.space_group_name_H-M   'P 1'
#
loop_
_entity.id
_entity.type
_entity.pdbx_description
1 polymer ?
#
loop_
_entity_poly.entity_id
_entity_poly.type
_entity_poly.pdbx_seq_one_letter_code
_entity_poly.pdbx_strand_id
1 'polypeptide(L)'
;MRTGMCSMILTTAMSASASAFGQCGAVFQFSDFSDTNELSLNGTADTVDNVLRLTRSGDEGAGAAWFRTTQAALSGGFVTTFRFSITNGLADGFAFVIQADSDEALGGSGSDLGYGGIPRSVAIEFDTFVFSDEFEGPHISVQTNGFDSNSPEDQYSLGHALLPPWFLYAGPLDVKIEYTPGVLFVYVYDEPIFFCALDLNTLDGGWPLFDNEGCAWVGFTAGAGAATADQDIESWAFNDWSATECGPLSPAEFSVPYQPRTGDRVIFHCLVDGPGPRTYQWQKDEVNVEEGGRVLGALSEIMVIDPFIPVDAGAYSFDTGNPCGGFGIGTLHVDAYCPGDLNEDGLVDDADFVEFLPSYNALVVPDADKRCDWNGDRFVDDADFLYFVQYYNNLLCE
;
A
#
# COMPACT_ATOMS: atom_id res chain seq x y z
N MET A 1 45.62 9.21 -54.95
CA MET A 1 45.16 10.44 -54.27
C MET A 1 43.66 10.59 -54.50
N ARG A 2 42.85 10.16 -53.53
CA ARG A 2 41.43 10.52 -53.45
C ARG A 2 41.20 10.96 -52.00
N THR A 3 40.91 12.24 -51.86
CA THR A 3 40.60 12.95 -50.62
C THR A 3 39.24 12.51 -50.11
N GLY A 4 39.17 12.19 -48.82
CA GLY A 4 37.92 11.90 -48.12
C GLY A 4 37.11 13.17 -47.89
N MET A 5 35.81 13.09 -48.08
CA MET A 5 34.83 14.07 -47.57
C MET A 5 34.11 13.41 -46.39
N CYS A 6 34.33 13.97 -45.21
CA CYS A 6 33.58 13.66 -44.00
C CYS A 6 32.23 14.40 -44.08
N SER A 7 31.13 13.66 -44.08
CA SER A 7 29.78 14.23 -44.06
C SER A 7 29.44 14.62 -42.61
N MET A 8 29.46 15.92 -42.30
CA MET A 8 28.87 16.44 -41.07
C MET A 8 27.35 16.26 -41.14
N ILE A 9 26.82 15.32 -40.35
CA ILE A 9 25.40 15.29 -40.03
C ILE A 9 25.17 16.40 -39.02
N LEU A 10 24.49 17.46 -39.45
CA LEU A 10 24.00 18.53 -38.60
C LEU A 10 22.84 17.98 -37.77
N THR A 11 23.10 17.49 -36.56
CA THR A 11 22.03 17.22 -35.59
C THR A 11 21.45 18.56 -35.15
N THR A 12 20.29 18.92 -35.69
CA THR A 12 19.44 19.94 -35.09
C THR A 12 19.06 19.45 -33.70
N ALA A 13 19.65 20.04 -32.66
CA ALA A 13 19.10 19.95 -31.32
C ALA A 13 17.68 20.52 -31.39
N MET A 14 16.67 19.65 -31.26
CA MET A 14 15.36 20.10 -30.81
C MET A 14 15.60 20.64 -29.40
N SER A 15 15.70 21.96 -29.28
CA SER A 15 15.41 22.62 -28.02
C SER A 15 13.97 22.24 -27.67
N ALA A 16 13.82 21.30 -26.74
CA ALA A 16 12.56 21.09 -26.06
C ALA A 16 12.19 22.46 -25.48
N SER A 17 11.19 23.10 -26.07
CA SER A 17 10.50 24.18 -25.40
C SER A 17 9.89 23.55 -24.17
N ALA A 18 10.49 23.75 -23.00
CA ALA A 18 9.84 23.50 -21.74
C ALA A 18 8.57 24.35 -21.75
N SER A 19 7.44 23.69 -22.00
CA SER A 19 6.13 24.27 -21.79
C SER A 19 6.03 24.59 -20.31
N ALA A 20 5.84 25.86 -19.98
CA ALA A 20 5.52 26.32 -18.65
C ALA A 20 4.09 25.86 -18.30
N PHE A 21 3.96 24.60 -17.91
CA PHE A 21 2.88 24.11 -17.07
C PHE A 21 3.43 24.10 -15.65
N GLY A 22 2.67 24.60 -14.67
CA GLY A 22 2.99 24.36 -13.27
C GLY A 22 2.79 22.88 -13.01
N GLN A 23 3.81 22.07 -13.30
CA GLN A 23 3.79 20.64 -13.07
C GLN A 23 3.87 20.45 -11.56
N CYS A 24 2.89 19.76 -10.97
CA CYS A 24 3.00 19.30 -9.60
C CYS A 24 4.24 18.41 -9.44
N GLY A 25 4.74 18.32 -8.21
CA GLY A 25 5.99 17.65 -7.92
C GLY A 25 6.50 17.98 -6.53
N ALA A 26 6.10 17.19 -5.55
CA ALA A 26 6.45 17.36 -4.15
C ALA A 26 7.60 16.43 -3.78
N VAL A 27 8.74 17.03 -3.46
CA VAL A 27 9.87 16.34 -2.82
C VAL A 27 10.39 17.23 -1.69
N PHE A 28 10.24 16.77 -0.45
CA PHE A 28 10.60 17.56 0.74
C PHE A 28 10.95 16.67 1.93
N GLN A 29 11.59 17.29 2.92
CA GLN A 29 11.94 16.63 4.18
C GLN A 29 11.93 17.65 5.33
N PHE A 30 11.14 17.35 6.35
CA PHE A 30 11.11 17.97 7.66
C PHE A 30 11.78 17.01 8.65
N SER A 31 13.00 17.35 9.11
CA SER A 31 13.65 16.60 10.19
C SER A 31 13.00 16.83 11.55
N ASP A 32 12.36 17.99 11.71
CA ASP A 32 11.47 18.40 12.77
C ASP A 32 10.55 19.53 12.22
N PHE A 33 9.70 20.11 13.06
CA PHE A 33 8.78 21.20 12.72
C PHE A 33 9.14 22.51 13.43
N SER A 34 10.44 22.80 13.59
CA SER A 34 10.91 24.11 14.04
C SER A 34 10.71 25.23 13.00
N ASP A 35 10.53 24.86 11.73
CA ASP A 35 10.12 25.73 10.61
C ASP A 35 8.96 25.07 9.85
N THR A 36 7.82 25.76 9.77
CA THR A 36 6.61 25.30 9.08
C THR A 36 6.16 26.25 7.98
N ASN A 37 7.05 27.09 7.45
CA ASN A 37 6.71 28.04 6.39
C ASN A 37 6.17 27.37 5.10
N GLU A 38 6.53 26.11 4.88
CA GLU A 38 6.09 25.27 3.77
C GLU A 38 4.82 24.45 4.07
N LEU A 39 4.20 24.67 5.23
CA LEU A 39 2.95 24.04 5.64
C LEU A 39 1.82 25.05 5.76
N SER A 40 0.62 24.61 5.43
CA SER A 40 -0.62 25.27 5.81
C SER A 40 -1.20 24.53 7.01
N LEU A 41 -1.26 25.20 8.17
CA LEU A 41 -1.81 24.65 9.41
C LEU A 41 -3.24 25.16 9.59
N ASN A 42 -4.20 24.24 9.68
CA ASN A 42 -5.63 24.50 9.74
C ASN A 42 -6.25 23.90 11.00
N GLY A 43 -7.31 24.53 11.49
CA GLY A 43 -8.04 24.06 12.67
C GLY A 43 -7.18 24.14 13.94
N THR A 44 -7.05 23.02 14.64
CA THR A 44 -6.26 22.90 15.87
C THR A 44 -4.77 22.64 15.64
N ALA A 45 -4.33 22.43 14.39
CA ALA A 45 -2.94 22.11 14.10
C ALA A 45 -2.00 23.27 14.46
N ASP A 46 -0.95 22.98 15.22
CA ASP A 46 0.06 23.95 15.66
C ASP A 46 1.42 23.28 15.85
N THR A 47 2.45 24.07 16.11
CA THR A 47 3.80 23.58 16.45
C THR A 47 4.03 23.68 17.95
N VAL A 48 4.45 22.58 18.57
CA VAL A 48 4.78 22.53 20.00
C VAL A 48 6.12 21.82 20.16
N ASP A 49 7.12 22.43 20.79
CA ASP A 49 8.44 21.81 21.02
C ASP A 49 9.07 21.15 19.77
N ASN A 50 8.94 21.81 18.61
CA ASN A 50 9.40 21.37 17.28
C ASN A 50 8.68 20.12 16.73
N VAL A 51 7.55 19.69 17.29
CA VAL A 51 6.66 18.72 16.65
C VAL A 51 5.45 19.41 16.04
N LEU A 52 4.90 18.83 14.99
CA LEU A 52 3.61 19.22 14.43
C LEU A 52 2.51 18.51 15.23
N ARG A 53 1.80 19.27 16.05
CA ARG A 53 0.68 18.79 16.86
C ARG A 53 -0.62 19.03 16.13
N LEU A 54 -1.32 17.96 15.74
CA LEU A 54 -2.58 18.07 15.00
C LEU A 54 -3.77 18.32 15.94
N THR A 55 -3.82 17.60 17.06
CA THR A 55 -4.81 17.77 18.12
C THR A 55 -4.12 17.77 19.48
N ARG A 56 -4.78 18.36 20.48
CA ARG A 56 -4.28 18.46 21.85
C ARG A 56 -5.19 17.71 22.81
N SER A 57 -4.59 16.95 23.71
CA SER A 57 -5.32 16.33 24.81
C SER A 57 -6.04 17.39 25.66
N GLY A 58 -7.34 17.19 25.85
CA GLY A 58 -8.24 18.05 26.62
C GLY A 58 -9.03 19.06 25.79
N ASP A 59 -8.74 19.19 24.49
CA ASP A 59 -9.45 20.08 23.57
C ASP A 59 -10.19 19.27 22.50
N GLU A 60 -11.44 19.65 22.21
CA GLU A 60 -12.21 19.11 21.07
C GLU A 60 -11.84 19.87 19.78
N GLY A 61 -11.85 19.18 18.64
CA GLY A 61 -11.65 19.81 17.34
C GLY A 61 -10.98 18.90 16.31
N ALA A 62 -10.71 19.48 15.15
CA ALA A 62 -9.95 18.86 14.09
C ALA A 62 -8.76 19.74 13.72
N GLY A 63 -7.65 19.11 13.39
CA GLY A 63 -6.44 19.77 12.89
C GLY A 63 -6.02 19.16 11.57
N ALA A 64 -5.50 19.99 10.67
CA ALA A 64 -4.91 19.55 9.42
C ALA A 64 -3.65 20.33 9.09
N ALA A 65 -2.66 19.66 8.51
CA ALA A 65 -1.43 20.26 8.04
C ALA A 65 -1.13 19.77 6.62
N TRP A 66 -1.11 20.71 5.66
CA TRP A 66 -0.89 20.41 4.25
C TRP A 66 0.45 20.95 3.77
N PHE A 67 1.21 20.16 3.03
CA PHE A 67 2.36 20.70 2.31
C PHE A 67 1.86 21.65 1.23
N ARG A 68 2.24 22.93 1.31
CA ARG A 68 1.59 24.00 0.53
C ARG A 68 2.41 24.53 -0.63
N THR A 69 3.69 24.19 -0.71
CA THR A 69 4.60 24.76 -1.71
C THR A 69 4.23 24.32 -3.12
N THR A 70 3.76 23.08 -3.28
CA THR A 70 3.23 22.53 -4.53
C THR A 70 2.44 21.25 -4.24
N GLN A 71 1.52 20.88 -5.14
CA GLN A 71 0.86 19.58 -5.11
C GLN A 71 1.85 18.45 -5.46
N ALA A 72 1.55 17.23 -5.03
CA ALA A 72 2.27 16.01 -5.38
C ALA A 72 1.77 15.41 -6.71
N ALA A 73 2.65 14.83 -7.52
CA ALA A 73 2.36 14.18 -8.79
C ALA A 73 2.18 12.66 -8.61
N LEU A 74 0.95 12.20 -8.40
CA LEU A 74 0.70 10.86 -7.87
C LEU A 74 0.53 9.77 -8.94
N SER A 75 0.43 10.13 -10.21
CA SER A 75 0.22 9.18 -11.32
C SER A 75 1.30 8.09 -11.41
N GLY A 76 2.53 8.39 -10.96
CA GLY A 76 3.69 7.49 -11.01
C GLY A 76 4.05 6.80 -9.68
N GLY A 77 3.23 6.98 -8.64
CA GLY A 77 3.54 6.48 -7.30
C GLY A 77 4.23 7.51 -6.41
N PHE A 78 4.36 7.20 -5.13
CA PHE A 78 5.09 8.01 -4.15
C PHE A 78 5.60 7.16 -2.99
N VAL A 79 6.56 7.72 -2.25
CA VAL A 79 6.91 7.26 -0.91
C VAL A 79 6.79 8.43 0.06
N THR A 80 6.23 8.17 1.23
CA THR A 80 6.22 9.11 2.36
C THR A 80 6.71 8.38 3.59
N THR A 81 7.59 9.03 4.35
CA THR A 81 8.05 8.52 5.64
C THR A 81 7.78 9.56 6.70
N PHE A 82 7.34 9.12 7.87
CA PHE A 82 7.13 10.02 8.98
C PHE A 82 7.30 9.28 10.29
N ARG A 83 7.56 10.06 11.32
CA ARG A 83 7.62 9.58 12.70
C ARG A 83 6.49 10.25 13.47
N PHE A 84 5.74 9.50 14.25
CA PHE A 84 4.65 10.05 15.05
C PHE A 84 4.63 9.49 16.47
N SER A 85 3.97 10.23 17.36
CA SER A 85 3.66 9.82 18.73
C SER A 85 2.22 10.20 19.07
N ILE A 86 1.50 9.26 19.71
CA ILE A 86 0.20 9.54 20.36
C ILE A 86 0.42 9.48 21.87
N THR A 87 0.15 10.59 22.56
CA THR A 87 0.40 10.71 24.00
C THR A 87 -0.73 11.40 24.74
N ASN A 88 -0.70 11.36 26.07
CA ASN A 88 -1.66 12.05 26.94
C ASN A 88 -3.15 11.69 26.70
N GLY A 89 -3.41 10.58 26.02
CA GLY A 89 -4.75 10.15 25.62
C GLY A 89 -4.66 9.06 24.56
N LEU A 90 -5.81 8.59 24.08
CA LEU A 90 -5.91 7.44 23.17
C LEU A 90 -6.91 7.66 22.01
N ALA A 91 -7.34 8.90 21.75
CA ALA A 91 -8.40 9.15 20.78
C ALA A 91 -8.23 10.47 20.01
N ASP A 92 -8.79 10.56 18.80
CA ASP A 92 -9.42 9.45 18.06
C ASP A 92 -8.39 8.75 17.16
N GLY A 93 -7.44 9.51 16.64
CA GLY A 93 -6.39 9.06 15.73
C GLY A 93 -6.09 10.15 14.71
N PHE A 94 -5.17 9.86 13.81
CA PHE A 94 -4.79 10.75 12.70
C PHE A 94 -4.79 9.98 11.39
N ALA A 95 -4.70 10.71 10.28
CA ALA A 95 -4.52 10.12 8.96
C ALA A 95 -3.44 10.86 8.18
N PHE A 96 -2.71 10.12 7.34
CA PHE A 96 -2.03 10.71 6.17
C PHE A 96 -3.06 10.78 5.04
N VAL A 97 -3.26 11.98 4.47
CA VAL A 97 -4.36 12.23 3.54
C VAL A 97 -3.85 12.80 2.23
N ILE A 98 -4.47 12.34 1.15
CA ILE A 98 -4.29 12.82 -0.21
C ILE A 98 -5.63 13.36 -0.70
N GLN A 99 -5.69 14.60 -1.17
CA GLN A 99 -6.96 15.23 -1.57
C GLN A 99 -6.84 16.33 -2.63
N ALA A 100 -7.95 16.61 -3.33
CA ALA A 100 -7.99 17.55 -4.46
C ALA A 100 -8.57 18.95 -4.16
N ASP A 101 -9.12 19.18 -2.96
CA ASP A 101 -9.81 20.41 -2.57
C ASP A 101 -8.86 21.62 -2.45
N SER A 102 -8.10 21.73 -1.35
CA SER A 102 -7.18 22.86 -1.13
C SER A 102 -6.18 22.61 0.01
N ASP A 103 -5.14 23.45 0.14
CA ASP A 103 -4.26 23.49 1.32
C ASP A 103 -4.94 24.11 2.57
N GLU A 104 -6.23 24.42 2.50
CA GLU A 104 -7.08 24.87 3.62
C GLU A 104 -8.10 23.80 4.06
N ALA A 105 -8.13 22.64 3.40
CA ALA A 105 -9.12 21.59 3.65
C ALA A 105 -9.08 21.11 5.11
N LEU A 106 -10.26 20.98 5.73
CA LEU A 106 -10.43 20.50 7.09
C LEU A 106 -11.77 19.77 7.22
N GLY A 107 -11.72 18.50 7.59
CA GLY A 107 -12.89 17.66 7.85
C GLY A 107 -13.45 17.79 9.26
N GLY A 108 -14.30 16.84 9.62
CA GLY A 108 -14.93 16.75 10.94
C GLY A 108 -13.96 16.40 12.07
N SER A 109 -14.37 16.67 13.31
CA SER A 109 -13.64 16.32 14.54
C SER A 109 -14.00 14.94 15.07
N GLY A 110 -13.32 14.49 16.12
CA GLY A 110 -13.62 13.19 16.73
C GLY A 110 -13.28 12.04 15.79
N SER A 111 -14.18 11.06 15.69
CA SER A 111 -14.06 9.90 14.79
C SER A 111 -13.91 10.26 13.31
N ASP A 112 -14.24 11.48 12.87
CA ASP A 112 -13.98 11.91 11.49
C ASP A 112 -12.48 12.14 11.20
N LEU A 113 -11.61 12.08 12.21
CA LEU A 113 -10.15 12.18 12.15
C LEU A 113 -9.62 13.38 11.33
N GLY A 114 -10.40 14.46 11.22
CA GLY A 114 -10.07 15.65 10.46
C GLY A 114 -10.11 15.50 8.94
N TYR A 115 -10.44 14.32 8.40
CA TYR A 115 -10.60 14.09 6.95
C TYR A 115 -12.04 13.77 6.54
N GLY A 116 -12.86 13.28 7.47
CA GLY A 116 -14.29 13.02 7.23
C GLY A 116 -14.96 14.26 6.67
N GLY A 117 -15.63 14.12 5.52
CA GLY A 117 -16.21 15.23 4.77
C GLY A 117 -15.38 15.76 3.59
N ILE A 118 -14.06 15.54 3.57
CA ILE A 118 -13.19 16.01 2.47
C ILE A 118 -13.45 15.15 1.22
N PRO A 119 -13.97 15.72 0.12
CA PRO A 119 -14.28 14.97 -1.10
C PRO A 119 -13.03 14.67 -1.92
N ARG A 120 -13.12 13.72 -2.86
CA ARG A 120 -12.00 13.34 -3.74
C ARG A 120 -10.72 13.14 -2.92
N SER A 121 -10.78 12.22 -1.97
CA SER A 121 -9.67 11.98 -1.05
C SER A 121 -9.46 10.50 -0.75
N VAL A 122 -8.22 10.18 -0.40
CA VAL A 122 -7.83 8.90 0.20
C VAL A 122 -7.14 9.23 1.52
N ALA A 123 -7.60 8.60 2.60
CA ALA A 123 -7.01 8.72 3.91
C ALA A 123 -6.42 7.37 4.32
N ILE A 124 -5.16 7.38 4.77
CA ILE A 124 -4.54 6.24 5.44
C ILE A 124 -4.61 6.57 6.92
N GLU A 125 -5.63 6.05 7.60
CA GLU A 125 -5.89 6.35 9.00
C GLU A 125 -5.13 5.42 9.95
N PHE A 126 -4.78 5.96 11.11
CA PHE A 126 -4.20 5.28 12.24
C PHE A 126 -5.15 5.49 13.41
N ASP A 127 -6.21 4.68 13.43
CA ASP A 127 -7.31 4.81 14.38
C ASP A 127 -6.97 4.10 15.70
N THR A 128 -7.19 4.81 16.81
CA THR A 128 -6.89 4.33 18.15
C THR A 128 -8.12 4.07 19.00
N PHE A 129 -9.31 4.46 18.55
CA PHE A 129 -10.49 4.56 19.38
C PHE A 129 -11.75 4.01 18.71
N VAL A 130 -12.08 2.78 19.08
CA VAL A 130 -13.30 2.10 18.63
C VAL A 130 -14.56 2.80 19.14
N PHE A 131 -15.42 3.24 18.23
CA PHE A 131 -16.73 3.78 18.55
C PHE A 131 -17.85 3.26 17.62
N SER A 132 -18.93 2.74 18.21
CA SER A 132 -20.13 2.27 17.49
C SER A 132 -19.89 1.04 16.61
N ASP A 133 -20.35 1.06 15.35
CA ASP A 133 -20.29 -0.05 14.38
C ASP A 133 -19.01 0.12 13.54
N GLU A 134 -17.86 0.00 14.21
CA GLU A 134 -16.52 0.14 13.64
C GLU A 134 -15.72 -1.15 13.88
N PHE A 135 -14.59 -1.31 13.18
CA PHE A 135 -13.60 -2.35 13.44
C PHE A 135 -13.31 -2.54 14.93
N GLU A 136 -13.23 -3.81 15.39
CA GLU A 136 -13.17 -4.17 16.82
C GLU A 136 -11.80 -3.93 17.50
N GLY A 137 -11.05 -2.90 17.11
CA GLY A 137 -9.78 -2.53 17.74
C GLY A 137 -9.05 -1.40 17.03
N PRO A 138 -7.93 -0.92 17.61
CA PRO A 138 -7.03 0.00 16.91
C PRO A 138 -6.58 -0.62 15.59
N HIS A 139 -6.54 0.18 14.55
CA HIS A 139 -6.33 -0.32 13.20
C HIS A 139 -5.67 0.71 12.31
N ILE A 140 -5.18 0.22 11.16
CA ILE A 140 -4.85 1.06 10.02
C ILE A 140 -5.82 0.70 8.92
N SER A 141 -6.36 1.69 8.23
CA SER A 141 -7.30 1.51 7.12
C SER A 141 -7.03 2.52 6.01
N VAL A 142 -7.27 2.10 4.77
CA VAL A 142 -7.29 3.02 3.62
C VAL A 142 -8.75 3.34 3.30
N GLN A 143 -9.13 4.58 3.51
CA GLN A 143 -10.51 5.06 3.43
C GLN A 143 -10.70 5.97 2.22
N THR A 144 -11.75 5.71 1.44
CA THR A 144 -12.17 6.59 0.35
C THR A 144 -13.66 6.44 0.03
N ASN A 145 -14.28 7.53 -0.42
CA ASN A 145 -15.61 7.51 -1.02
C ASN A 145 -15.57 8.02 -2.47
N GLY A 146 -14.44 7.79 -3.16
CA GLY A 146 -14.24 8.24 -4.53
C GLY A 146 -14.39 9.75 -4.66
N PHE A 147 -15.28 10.20 -5.54
CA PHE A 147 -15.53 11.62 -5.76
C PHE A 147 -16.36 12.31 -4.66
N ASP A 148 -17.09 11.54 -3.85
CA ASP A 148 -17.91 12.06 -2.77
C ASP A 148 -17.08 12.33 -1.51
N SER A 149 -17.72 12.94 -0.50
CA SER A 149 -17.11 13.18 0.81
C SER A 149 -16.66 11.86 1.45
N ASN A 150 -15.39 11.83 1.87
CA ASN A 150 -14.81 10.67 2.55
C ASN A 150 -15.34 10.53 3.98
N SER A 151 -15.19 9.34 4.57
CA SER A 151 -15.72 8.98 5.88
C SER A 151 -14.86 7.88 6.53
N PRO A 152 -14.77 7.82 7.86
CA PRO A 152 -14.12 6.73 8.61
C PRO A 152 -14.94 5.44 8.70
N GLU A 153 -16.23 5.46 8.33
CA GLU A 153 -17.07 4.27 8.46
C GLU A 153 -16.52 3.07 7.66
N ASP A 154 -16.52 1.88 8.27
CA ASP A 154 -15.97 0.62 7.73
C ASP A 154 -16.35 0.32 6.26
N GLN A 155 -17.53 0.76 5.82
CA GLN A 155 -18.01 0.54 4.45
C GLN A 155 -17.19 1.28 3.38
N TYR A 156 -16.42 2.30 3.76
CA TYR A 156 -15.54 3.07 2.88
C TYR A 156 -14.08 2.59 2.91
N SER A 157 -13.80 1.55 3.71
CA SER A 157 -12.48 0.95 3.80
C SER A 157 -12.19 0.10 2.56
N LEU A 158 -11.12 0.42 1.84
CA LEU A 158 -10.56 -0.42 0.78
C LEU A 158 -9.80 -1.63 1.35
N GLY A 159 -9.46 -1.58 2.63
CA GLY A 159 -8.72 -2.59 3.36
C GLY A 159 -8.26 -2.03 4.70
N HIS A 160 -8.09 -2.92 5.68
CA HIS A 160 -7.60 -2.56 6.99
C HIS A 160 -6.73 -3.67 7.60
N ALA A 161 -6.00 -3.32 8.64
CA ALA A 161 -5.31 -4.25 9.52
C ALA A 161 -5.63 -3.93 10.98
N LEU A 162 -6.20 -4.91 11.70
CA LEU A 162 -6.34 -4.83 13.15
C LEU A 162 -4.96 -4.94 13.81
N LEU A 163 -4.72 -4.09 14.80
CA LEU A 163 -3.46 -4.01 15.52
C LEU A 163 -3.63 -4.44 16.98
N PRO A 164 -2.55 -4.90 17.64
CA PRO A 164 -2.56 -5.08 19.08
C PRO A 164 -3.01 -3.79 19.78
N PRO A 165 -3.80 -3.86 20.87
CA PRO A 165 -4.45 -2.68 21.43
C PRO A 165 -3.51 -1.53 21.78
N TRP A 166 -2.24 -1.83 22.08
CA TRP A 166 -1.22 -0.87 22.52
C TRP A 166 -0.32 -0.34 21.40
N PHE A 167 -0.42 -0.89 20.19
CA PHE A 167 0.60 -0.74 19.16
C PHE A 167 0.84 0.74 18.77
N LEU A 168 -0.23 1.47 18.44
CA LEU A 168 -0.17 2.84 17.94
C LEU A 168 0.24 3.90 18.99
N TYR A 169 0.27 3.54 20.27
CA TYR A 169 0.65 4.43 21.37
C TYR A 169 1.72 3.81 22.30
N ALA A 170 2.47 2.84 21.79
CA ALA A 170 3.56 2.18 22.52
C ALA A 170 4.78 3.10 22.77
N GLY A 171 4.83 4.22 22.03
CA GLY A 171 5.97 5.10 21.88
C GLY A 171 6.02 5.59 20.43
N PRO A 172 7.07 6.34 20.05
CA PRO A 172 7.10 6.89 18.71
C PRO A 172 7.37 5.80 17.66
N LEU A 173 6.58 5.80 16.60
CA LEU A 173 6.65 4.83 15.50
C LEU A 173 7.20 5.50 14.23
N ASP A 174 8.10 4.81 13.54
CA ASP A 174 8.56 5.20 12.20
C ASP A 174 7.72 4.47 11.16
N VAL A 175 7.02 5.25 10.32
CA VAL A 175 6.12 4.76 9.28
C VAL A 175 6.70 5.08 7.91
N LYS A 176 6.57 4.13 7.00
CA LYS A 176 6.73 4.34 5.55
C LYS A 176 5.44 3.92 4.87
N ILE A 177 4.90 4.79 4.02
CA ILE A 177 3.82 4.45 3.10
C ILE A 177 4.40 4.51 1.69
N GLU A 178 4.20 3.44 0.95
CA GLU A 178 4.64 3.33 -0.43
C GLU A 178 3.45 3.01 -1.31
N TYR A 179 3.27 3.81 -2.36
CA TYR A 179 2.22 3.63 -3.34
C TYR A 179 2.83 3.48 -4.71
N THR A 180 2.43 2.41 -5.39
CA THR A 180 2.62 2.19 -6.82
C THR A 180 1.23 1.95 -7.42
N PRO A 181 0.88 2.51 -8.59
CA PRO A 181 -0.45 2.28 -9.17
C PRO A 181 -0.87 0.81 -9.15
N GLY A 182 -1.96 0.51 -8.43
CA GLY A 182 -2.46 -0.84 -8.17
C GLY A 182 -2.40 -1.26 -6.70
N VAL A 183 -1.41 -0.79 -5.93
CA VAL A 183 -1.20 -1.23 -4.54
C VAL A 183 -0.59 -0.14 -3.64
N LEU A 184 -1.00 -0.15 -2.38
CA LEU A 184 -0.39 0.65 -1.32
C LEU A 184 0.10 -0.28 -0.20
N PHE A 185 1.31 -0.02 0.29
CA PHE A 185 1.91 -0.69 1.44
C PHE A 185 2.14 0.30 2.58
N VAL A 186 1.88 -0.16 3.80
CA VAL A 186 2.22 0.54 5.04
C VAL A 186 3.21 -0.32 5.83
N TYR A 187 4.35 0.28 6.12
CA TYR A 187 5.42 -0.33 6.91
C TYR A 187 5.59 0.39 8.23
N VAL A 188 5.93 -0.36 9.27
CA VAL A 188 6.37 0.18 10.55
C VAL A 188 7.71 -0.43 10.90
N TYR A 189 8.72 0.41 11.14
CA TYR A 189 10.11 -0.02 11.33
C TYR A 189 10.62 -0.93 10.19
N ASP A 190 10.31 -0.54 8.95
CA ASP A 190 10.64 -1.26 7.70
C ASP A 190 9.97 -2.64 7.50
N GLU A 191 9.11 -3.07 8.42
CA GLU A 191 8.30 -4.28 8.27
C GLU A 191 6.92 -3.96 7.70
N PRO A 192 6.45 -4.61 6.62
CA PRO A 192 5.12 -4.39 6.07
C PRO A 192 4.08 -4.94 7.05
N ILE A 193 3.17 -4.07 7.50
CA ILE A 193 2.10 -4.46 8.44
C ILE A 193 0.71 -4.47 7.79
N PHE A 194 0.57 -3.76 6.67
CA PHE A 194 -0.69 -3.62 5.96
C PHE A 194 -0.45 -3.31 4.48
N PHE A 195 -1.34 -3.81 3.63
CA PHE A 195 -1.38 -3.48 2.22
C PHE A 195 -2.82 -3.56 1.72
N CYS A 196 -3.15 -2.81 0.67
CA CYS A 196 -4.43 -2.92 -0.01
C CYS A 196 -4.30 -2.60 -1.50
N ALA A 197 -5.31 -3.03 -2.27
CA ALA A 197 -5.45 -2.57 -3.64
C ALA A 197 -5.79 -1.08 -3.64
N LEU A 198 -5.05 -0.31 -4.42
CA LEU A 198 -5.29 1.10 -4.62
C LEU A 198 -4.73 1.50 -5.98
N ASP A 199 -5.57 2.04 -6.85
CA ASP A 199 -5.09 2.68 -8.07
C ASP A 199 -5.79 4.04 -8.23
N LEU A 200 -5.07 5.10 -7.87
CA LEU A 200 -5.56 6.48 -7.94
C LEU A 200 -5.94 6.89 -9.37
N ASN A 201 -5.48 6.17 -10.39
CA ASN A 201 -5.79 6.43 -11.80
C ASN A 201 -7.11 5.80 -12.26
N THR A 202 -7.68 4.87 -11.49
CA THR A 202 -8.91 4.14 -11.85
C THR A 202 -9.89 3.97 -10.69
N LEU A 203 -9.64 4.62 -9.55
CA LEU A 203 -10.30 4.35 -8.28
C LEU A 203 -11.82 4.49 -8.30
N ASP A 204 -12.36 5.55 -8.93
CA ASP A 204 -13.79 5.83 -8.90
C ASP A 204 -14.46 5.40 -10.20
N GLY A 205 -15.01 4.19 -10.22
CA GLY A 205 -15.70 3.64 -11.39
C GLY A 205 -14.82 3.53 -12.65
N GLY A 206 -13.51 3.35 -12.47
CA GLY A 206 -12.53 3.29 -13.56
C GLY A 206 -11.97 4.65 -13.99
N TRP A 207 -12.28 5.73 -13.26
CA TRP A 207 -11.78 7.08 -13.53
C TRP A 207 -10.69 7.49 -12.52
N PRO A 208 -9.73 8.35 -12.93
CA PRO A 208 -8.77 8.91 -11.98
C PRO A 208 -9.47 9.70 -10.89
N LEU A 209 -9.04 9.49 -9.64
CA LEU A 209 -9.55 10.24 -8.50
C LEU A 209 -9.25 11.75 -8.63
N PHE A 210 -8.09 12.07 -9.22
CA PHE A 210 -7.56 13.43 -9.33
C PHE A 210 -7.46 13.89 -10.78
N ASP A 211 -8.30 14.86 -11.13
CA ASP A 211 -8.61 15.35 -12.46
C ASP A 211 -7.43 16.10 -13.13
N ASN A 212 -6.48 16.56 -12.33
CA ASN A 212 -5.35 17.40 -12.74
C ASN A 212 -4.09 16.56 -12.98
N GLU A 213 -4.19 15.54 -13.84
CA GLU A 213 -3.06 14.64 -14.18
C GLU A 213 -2.44 13.94 -12.95
N GLY A 214 -3.25 13.68 -11.92
CA GLY A 214 -2.78 13.08 -10.67
C GLY A 214 -2.20 14.06 -9.64
N CYS A 215 -2.30 15.38 -9.88
CA CYS A 215 -1.87 16.38 -8.90
C CYS A 215 -2.85 16.47 -7.72
N ALA A 216 -2.35 16.31 -6.49
CA ALA A 216 -3.15 16.45 -5.27
C ALA A 216 -2.34 17.02 -4.10
N TRP A 217 -3.04 17.53 -3.08
CA TRP A 217 -2.44 17.95 -1.82
C TRP A 217 -2.19 16.74 -0.93
N VAL A 218 -1.06 16.74 -0.23
CA VAL A 218 -0.68 15.71 0.74
C VAL A 218 -0.46 16.35 2.10
N GLY A 219 -0.85 15.66 3.15
CA GLY A 219 -0.80 16.21 4.50
C GLY A 219 -1.27 15.23 5.56
N PHE A 220 -1.40 15.74 6.78
CA PHE A 220 -1.95 14.99 7.89
C PHE A 220 -3.21 15.66 8.42
N THR A 221 -4.14 14.86 8.91
CA THR A 221 -5.32 15.32 9.63
C THR A 221 -5.48 14.55 10.93
N ALA A 222 -6.13 15.14 11.92
CA ALA A 222 -6.50 14.45 13.15
C ALA A 222 -7.82 14.99 13.70
N GLY A 223 -8.52 14.14 14.44
CA GLY A 223 -9.75 14.47 15.14
C GLY A 223 -9.64 14.19 16.63
N ALA A 224 -10.25 15.06 17.42
CA ALA A 224 -10.44 14.88 18.84
C ALA A 224 -11.89 15.23 19.21
N GLY A 225 -12.57 14.29 19.88
CA GLY A 225 -13.95 14.43 20.34
C GLY A 225 -14.06 14.38 21.86
N ALA A 226 -15.03 13.63 22.37
CA ALA A 226 -15.23 13.46 23.82
C ALA A 226 -14.06 12.74 24.51
N ALA A 227 -13.30 11.94 23.75
CA ALA A 227 -11.99 11.47 24.10
C ALA A 227 -10.95 12.19 23.23
N THR A 228 -9.76 12.42 23.77
CA THR A 228 -8.73 13.27 23.14
C THR A 228 -7.35 12.70 23.38
N ALA A 229 -6.38 13.05 22.55
CA ALA A 229 -4.95 12.77 22.71
C ALA A 229 -4.11 13.92 22.14
N ASP A 230 -2.86 14.00 22.55
CA ASP A 230 -1.85 14.73 21.78
C ASP A 230 -1.42 13.83 20.61
N GLN A 231 -1.62 14.32 19.39
CA GLN A 231 -1.27 13.60 18.17
C GLN A 231 -0.19 14.37 17.42
N ASP A 232 1.04 13.89 17.55
CA ASP A 232 2.24 14.61 17.13
C ASP A 232 2.93 13.89 15.97
N ILE A 233 3.22 14.64 14.90
CA ILE A 233 4.16 14.24 13.87
C ILE A 233 5.52 14.86 14.23
N GLU A 234 6.55 14.02 14.34
CA GLU A 234 7.90 14.38 14.78
C GLU A 234 8.84 14.66 13.61
N SER A 235 8.63 13.98 12.47
CA SER A 235 9.36 14.20 11.23
C SER A 235 8.50 13.76 10.04
N TRP A 236 8.75 14.31 8.86
CA TRP A 236 8.02 13.95 7.65
C TRP A 236 8.86 14.17 6.39
N ALA A 237 8.99 13.15 5.54
CA ALA A 237 9.54 13.27 4.20
C ALA A 237 8.57 12.69 3.18
N PHE A 238 8.57 13.26 1.98
CA PHE A 238 7.72 12.84 0.88
C PHE A 238 8.50 12.93 -0.43
N ASN A 239 8.28 11.96 -1.31
CA ASN A 239 8.88 11.91 -2.63
C ASN A 239 7.93 11.22 -3.62
N ASP A 240 7.39 11.99 -4.56
CA ASP A 240 6.62 11.49 -5.72
C ASP A 240 7.49 11.18 -6.95
N TRP A 241 8.80 11.20 -6.76
CA TRP A 241 9.83 10.94 -7.75
C TRP A 241 9.94 11.97 -8.88
N SER A 242 9.13 13.03 -8.86
CA SER A 242 9.11 14.06 -9.90
C SER A 242 10.42 14.86 -10.01
N ALA A 243 11.17 15.00 -8.92
CA ALA A 243 12.36 15.86 -8.85
C ALA A 243 13.70 15.11 -8.97
N THR A 244 13.69 13.79 -9.20
CA THR A 244 14.92 13.00 -9.08
C THR A 244 15.75 13.04 -10.36
N GLU A 245 17.05 13.31 -10.24
CA GLU A 245 17.99 13.14 -11.36
C GLU A 245 17.99 11.67 -11.80
N CYS A 246 17.82 11.48 -13.11
CA CYS A 246 17.81 10.18 -13.75
C CYS A 246 19.09 9.39 -13.44
N GLY A 247 18.96 8.19 -12.85
CA GLY A 247 20.07 7.34 -12.41
C GLY A 247 19.74 5.84 -12.46
N PRO A 248 20.75 4.95 -12.44
CA PRO A 248 20.53 3.51 -12.56
C PRO A 248 19.85 2.94 -11.30
N LEU A 249 19.10 1.84 -11.49
CA LEU A 249 18.53 1.05 -10.42
C LEU A 249 19.50 -0.07 -9.99
N SER A 250 19.43 -0.49 -8.73
CA SER A 250 20.14 -1.67 -8.22
C SER A 250 19.25 -2.52 -7.31
N PRO A 251 19.43 -3.85 -7.29
CA PRO A 251 18.71 -4.70 -6.35
C PRO A 251 19.20 -4.45 -4.92
N ALA A 252 18.27 -4.23 -4.00
CA ALA A 252 18.57 -4.10 -2.57
C ALA A 252 18.39 -5.46 -1.86
N GLU A 253 17.26 -6.13 -2.11
CA GLU A 253 16.93 -7.44 -1.54
C GLU A 253 15.97 -8.19 -2.45
N PHE A 254 16.12 -9.53 -2.54
CA PHE A 254 15.18 -10.39 -3.25
C PHE A 254 14.90 -11.64 -2.42
N SER A 255 13.64 -11.84 -2.07
CA SER A 255 13.19 -13.03 -1.34
C SER A 255 11.85 -13.51 -1.88
N VAL A 256 11.72 -14.81 -2.03
CA VAL A 256 10.46 -15.47 -2.38
C VAL A 256 10.02 -16.39 -1.24
N PRO A 257 8.72 -16.70 -1.16
CA PRO A 257 8.20 -17.66 -0.21
C PRO A 257 8.91 -19.01 -0.32
N TYR A 258 9.32 -19.58 0.81
CA TYR A 258 9.90 -20.92 0.86
C TYR A 258 8.82 -21.92 1.28
N GLN A 259 8.52 -22.87 0.39
CA GLN A 259 7.64 -24.01 0.70
C GLN A 259 6.25 -23.61 1.24
N PRO A 260 5.51 -22.71 0.57
CA PRO A 260 4.15 -22.39 0.99
C PRO A 260 3.20 -23.57 0.82
N ARG A 261 2.18 -23.61 1.67
CA ARG A 261 1.06 -24.56 1.61
C ARG A 261 -0.16 -23.92 0.97
N THR A 262 -1.11 -24.75 0.58
CA THR A 262 -2.41 -24.26 0.08
C THR A 262 -3.15 -23.51 1.19
N GLY A 263 -3.65 -22.32 0.87
CA GLY A 263 -4.30 -21.43 1.83
C GLY A 263 -3.37 -20.40 2.47
N ASP A 264 -2.04 -20.57 2.36
CA ASP A 264 -1.10 -19.60 2.92
C ASP A 264 -1.21 -18.25 2.21
N ARG A 265 -1.03 -17.16 2.97
CA ARG A 265 -0.67 -15.88 2.37
C ARG A 265 0.83 -15.89 2.10
N VAL A 266 1.20 -15.65 0.85
CA VAL A 266 2.61 -15.62 0.46
C VAL A 266 3.00 -14.26 -0.07
N ILE A 267 4.22 -13.82 0.26
CA ILE A 267 4.71 -12.50 -0.08
C ILE A 267 6.06 -12.63 -0.79
N PHE A 268 6.13 -12.04 -1.98
CA PHE A 268 7.33 -11.92 -2.80
C PHE A 268 7.87 -10.51 -2.62
N HIS A 269 9.17 -10.39 -2.31
CA HIS A 269 9.80 -9.10 -2.09
C HIS A 269 10.96 -8.94 -3.08
N CYS A 270 10.97 -7.80 -3.77
CA CYS A 270 12.09 -7.31 -4.53
C CYS A 270 12.29 -5.82 -4.26
N LEU A 271 13.07 -5.49 -3.23
CA LEU A 271 13.40 -4.10 -2.92
C LEU A 271 14.36 -3.55 -3.98
N VAL A 272 14.03 -2.36 -4.52
CA VAL A 272 14.83 -1.69 -5.52
C VAL A 272 15.40 -0.40 -4.95
N ASP A 273 16.70 -0.18 -5.17
CA ASP A 273 17.36 1.09 -4.89
C ASP A 273 17.46 1.93 -6.16
N GLY A 274 17.39 3.25 -6.01
CA GLY A 274 17.59 4.23 -7.09
C GLY A 274 16.40 5.18 -7.31
N PRO A 275 16.46 6.04 -8.32
CA PRO A 275 15.45 7.05 -8.54
C PRO A 275 14.21 6.48 -9.27
N GLY A 276 13.02 6.97 -8.91
CA GLY A 276 11.79 6.74 -9.66
C GLY A 276 11.47 7.84 -10.69
N PRO A 277 10.25 7.83 -11.27
CA PRO A 277 9.23 6.79 -11.11
C PRO A 277 9.74 5.45 -11.67
N ARG A 278 9.36 4.36 -11.00
CA ARG A 278 9.80 3.00 -11.31
C ARG A 278 8.65 2.22 -11.93
N THR A 279 8.99 1.27 -12.79
CA THR A 279 8.09 0.26 -13.32
C THR A 279 8.54 -1.10 -12.81
N TYR A 280 7.60 -1.99 -12.55
CA TYR A 280 7.86 -3.33 -12.05
C TYR A 280 7.02 -4.35 -12.81
N GLN A 281 7.53 -5.56 -12.95
CA GLN A 281 6.79 -6.67 -13.54
C GLN A 281 7.25 -7.97 -12.90
N TRP A 282 6.36 -8.61 -12.14
CA TRP A 282 6.53 -10.00 -11.75
C TRP A 282 6.17 -10.92 -12.92
N GLN A 283 6.91 -12.03 -13.05
CA GLN A 283 6.65 -13.07 -14.03
C GLN A 283 6.66 -14.44 -13.35
N LYS A 284 5.77 -15.32 -13.78
CA LYS A 284 5.71 -16.73 -13.41
C LYS A 284 5.86 -17.57 -14.67
N ASP A 285 6.83 -18.46 -14.68
CA ASP A 285 7.13 -19.36 -15.80
C ASP A 285 7.29 -18.59 -17.13
N GLU A 286 8.01 -17.45 -17.08
CA GLU A 286 8.25 -16.51 -18.20
C GLU A 286 7.00 -15.74 -18.69
N VAL A 287 5.87 -15.85 -17.99
CA VAL A 287 4.63 -15.13 -18.29
C VAL A 287 4.41 -14.02 -17.26
N ASN A 288 4.03 -12.83 -17.71
CA ASN A 288 3.70 -11.72 -16.82
C ASN A 288 2.56 -12.13 -15.88
N VAL A 289 2.77 -11.91 -14.58
CA VAL A 289 1.71 -12.04 -13.59
C VAL A 289 0.80 -10.82 -13.72
N GLU A 290 -0.51 -11.06 -13.72
CA GLU A 290 -1.53 -10.02 -13.82
C GLU A 290 -2.13 -9.70 -12.45
N GLU A 291 -2.53 -8.44 -12.28
CA GLU A 291 -3.20 -7.95 -11.09
C GLU A 291 -4.62 -8.51 -10.97
N GLY A 292 -5.04 -8.85 -9.75
CA GLY A 292 -6.43 -9.18 -9.43
C GLY A 292 -6.65 -10.60 -8.90
N GLY A 293 -7.90 -10.87 -8.52
CA GLY A 293 -8.28 -12.12 -7.87
C GLY A 293 -7.55 -12.29 -6.54
N ARG A 294 -6.62 -13.24 -6.49
CA ARG A 294 -5.78 -13.56 -5.32
C ARG A 294 -4.44 -12.82 -5.33
N VAL A 295 -4.07 -12.20 -6.44
CA VAL A 295 -2.76 -11.55 -6.64
C VAL A 295 -2.90 -10.05 -6.49
N LEU A 296 -2.00 -9.46 -5.72
CA LEU A 296 -1.88 -8.01 -5.54
C LEU A 296 -0.41 -7.57 -5.53
N GLY A 297 -0.10 -6.43 -6.13
CA GLY A 297 1.25 -5.90 -6.27
C GLY A 297 2.12 -6.60 -7.33
N ALA A 298 1.54 -7.25 -8.34
CA ALA A 298 2.30 -7.85 -9.47
C ALA A 298 3.06 -6.80 -10.31
N LEU A 299 2.68 -5.53 -10.18
CA LEU A 299 3.39 -4.37 -10.71
C LEU A 299 4.06 -3.51 -9.62
N SER A 300 4.50 -4.10 -8.50
CA SER A 300 5.21 -3.40 -7.43
C SER A 300 6.40 -4.18 -6.88
N GLU A 301 7.17 -3.59 -5.96
CA GLU A 301 8.27 -4.26 -5.26
C GLU A 301 7.82 -5.46 -4.42
N ILE A 302 6.56 -5.45 -3.96
CA ILE A 302 6.00 -6.51 -3.14
C ILE A 302 4.75 -7.07 -3.82
N MET A 303 4.79 -8.35 -4.18
CA MET A 303 3.62 -9.06 -4.68
C MET A 303 3.11 -10.01 -3.60
N VAL A 304 1.82 -9.97 -3.33
CA VAL A 304 1.11 -10.87 -2.41
C VAL A 304 0.23 -11.80 -3.23
N ILE A 305 0.21 -13.08 -2.84
CA ILE A 305 -0.80 -14.04 -3.28
C ILE A 305 -1.53 -14.55 -2.03
N ASP A 306 -2.84 -14.33 -1.95
CA ASP A 306 -3.69 -14.76 -0.82
C ASP A 306 -5.09 -15.21 -1.30
N PRO A 307 -5.46 -16.49 -1.11
CA PRO A 307 -4.58 -17.60 -0.68
C PRO A 307 -3.65 -18.06 -1.80
N PHE A 308 -2.52 -18.66 -1.45
CA PHE A 308 -1.68 -19.45 -2.35
C PHE A 308 -2.33 -20.79 -2.64
N ILE A 309 -2.33 -21.23 -3.89
CA ILE A 309 -2.86 -22.52 -4.34
C ILE A 309 -1.82 -23.24 -5.21
N PRO A 310 -1.94 -24.55 -5.48
CA PRO A 310 -0.85 -25.31 -6.11
C PRO A 310 -0.45 -24.82 -7.51
N VAL A 311 -1.36 -24.21 -8.27
CA VAL A 311 -1.04 -23.65 -9.60
C VAL A 311 -0.14 -22.42 -9.52
N ASP A 312 -0.02 -21.79 -8.35
CA ASP A 312 0.90 -20.69 -8.10
C ASP A 312 2.35 -21.19 -7.93
N ALA A 313 2.58 -22.49 -7.69
CA ALA A 313 3.94 -23.04 -7.71
C ALA A 313 4.58 -22.86 -9.10
N GLY A 314 5.87 -22.53 -9.13
CA GLY A 314 6.55 -22.26 -10.40
C GLY A 314 7.81 -21.44 -10.26
N ALA A 315 8.36 -21.05 -11.40
CA ALA A 315 9.58 -20.28 -11.49
C ALA A 315 9.24 -18.79 -11.60
N TYR A 316 9.63 -17.98 -10.61
CA TYR A 316 9.34 -16.56 -10.56
C TYR A 316 10.56 -15.72 -10.93
N SER A 317 10.34 -14.67 -11.72
CA SER A 317 11.31 -13.62 -12.02
C SER A 317 10.69 -12.23 -11.86
N PHE A 318 11.55 -11.22 -11.80
CA PHE A 318 11.15 -9.84 -11.56
C PHE A 318 11.96 -8.91 -12.45
N ASP A 319 11.28 -8.02 -13.18
CA ASP A 319 11.90 -6.95 -13.95
C ASP A 319 11.53 -5.59 -13.36
N THR A 320 12.51 -4.70 -13.27
CA THR A 320 12.29 -3.30 -12.88
C THR A 320 13.00 -2.35 -13.81
N GLY A 321 12.44 -1.14 -13.96
CA GLY A 321 12.99 -0.10 -14.80
C GLY A 321 12.59 1.30 -14.36
N ASN A 322 13.33 2.28 -14.88
CA ASN A 322 13.00 3.69 -14.87
C ASN A 322 13.45 4.29 -16.22
N PRO A 323 13.27 5.60 -16.47
CA PRO A 323 13.70 6.23 -17.73
C PRO A 323 15.21 6.13 -18.06
N CYS A 324 16.02 5.65 -17.12
CA CYS A 324 17.49 5.69 -17.14
C CYS A 324 18.11 4.30 -17.29
N GLY A 325 17.33 3.25 -17.09
CA GLY A 325 17.77 1.86 -17.14
C GLY A 325 16.87 0.95 -16.32
N GLY A 326 17.27 -0.31 -16.21
CA GLY A 326 16.54 -1.32 -15.46
C GLY A 326 17.38 -2.58 -15.33
N PHE A 327 16.90 -3.50 -14.51
CA PHE A 327 17.48 -4.83 -14.37
C PHE A 327 16.37 -5.86 -14.17
N GLY A 328 16.69 -7.10 -14.53
CA GLY A 328 15.89 -8.26 -14.16
C GLY A 328 16.63 -9.07 -13.11
N ILE A 329 15.88 -9.65 -12.17
CA ILE A 329 16.39 -10.66 -11.26
C ILE A 329 16.17 -12.04 -11.87
N GLY A 330 17.19 -12.89 -11.75
CA GLY A 330 17.13 -14.27 -12.20
C GLY A 330 16.02 -15.07 -11.51
N THR A 331 15.69 -16.22 -12.09
CA THR A 331 14.56 -17.02 -11.66
C THR A 331 14.79 -17.69 -10.30
N LEU A 332 13.84 -17.54 -9.38
CA LEU A 332 13.74 -18.35 -8.16
C LEU A 332 12.53 -19.29 -8.25
N HIS A 333 12.68 -20.50 -7.77
CA HIS A 333 11.60 -21.49 -7.78
C HIS A 333 10.83 -21.45 -6.46
N VAL A 334 9.51 -21.41 -6.55
CA VAL A 334 8.59 -21.57 -5.42
C VAL A 334 7.90 -22.92 -5.58
N ASP A 335 8.27 -23.85 -4.72
CA ASP A 335 7.67 -25.18 -4.63
C ASP A 335 6.52 -25.17 -3.62
N ALA A 336 5.34 -25.66 -4.00
CA ALA A 336 4.28 -25.89 -3.04
C ALA A 336 4.64 -27.08 -2.14
N TYR A 337 4.59 -26.88 -0.82
CA TYR A 337 4.90 -27.94 0.13
C TYR A 337 3.65 -28.74 0.47
N CYS A 338 3.69 -30.04 0.23
CA CYS A 338 2.63 -31.00 0.61
C CYS A 338 1.21 -30.46 0.44
N PRO A 339 0.77 -30.05 -0.75
CA PRO A 339 -0.47 -29.29 -0.86
C PRO A 339 -1.70 -30.03 -0.31
N GLY A 340 -1.67 -31.37 -0.35
CA GLY A 340 -2.75 -32.23 0.12
C GLY A 340 -2.71 -32.63 1.59
N ASP A 341 -1.63 -32.33 2.33
CA ASP A 341 -1.48 -32.69 3.75
C ASP A 341 -2.16 -31.61 4.60
N LEU A 342 -3.47 -31.75 4.80
CA LEU A 342 -4.33 -30.78 5.49
C LEU A 342 -4.22 -30.89 7.02
N ASN A 343 -3.79 -32.06 7.54
CA ASN A 343 -3.66 -32.32 8.97
C ASN A 343 -2.20 -32.20 9.49
N GLU A 344 -1.24 -32.01 8.59
CA GLU A 344 0.19 -31.80 8.82
C GLU A 344 0.95 -33.01 9.40
N ASP A 345 0.53 -34.24 9.06
CA ASP A 345 1.18 -35.46 9.52
C ASP A 345 2.27 -35.99 8.57
N GLY A 346 2.47 -35.32 7.44
CA GLY A 346 3.45 -35.65 6.41
C GLY A 346 2.96 -36.67 5.38
N LEU A 347 1.69 -37.05 5.42
CA LEU A 347 1.04 -37.92 4.45
C LEU A 347 -0.12 -37.19 3.78
N VAL A 348 -0.55 -37.70 2.62
CA VAL A 348 -1.80 -37.28 1.99
C VAL A 348 -2.70 -38.49 1.93
N ASP A 349 -3.59 -38.64 2.91
CA ASP A 349 -4.41 -39.83 3.12
C ASP A 349 -5.86 -39.53 3.55
N ASP A 350 -6.57 -40.57 4.03
CA ASP A 350 -7.97 -40.47 4.44
C ASP A 350 -8.20 -39.45 5.55
N ALA A 351 -7.18 -39.18 6.39
CA ALA A 351 -7.27 -38.19 7.43
C ALA A 351 -7.34 -36.77 6.86
N ASP A 352 -6.62 -36.48 5.78
CA ASP A 352 -6.73 -35.19 5.06
C ASP A 352 -8.08 -35.05 4.38
N PHE A 353 -8.58 -36.13 3.78
CA PHE A 353 -9.93 -36.10 3.21
C PHE A 353 -11.00 -35.83 4.27
N VAL A 354 -10.81 -36.29 5.52
CA VAL A 354 -11.69 -35.96 6.65
C VAL A 354 -11.65 -34.47 7.01
N GLU A 355 -10.50 -33.80 6.88
CA GLU A 355 -10.39 -32.34 7.05
C GLU A 355 -11.05 -31.56 5.91
N PHE A 356 -11.04 -32.09 4.68
CA PHE A 356 -11.67 -31.47 3.51
C PHE A 356 -13.21 -31.53 3.54
N LEU A 357 -13.76 -32.64 4.07
CA LEU A 357 -15.21 -32.94 4.02
C LEU A 357 -16.15 -31.89 4.65
N PRO A 358 -15.84 -31.27 5.80
CA PRO A 358 -16.70 -30.24 6.39
C PRO A 358 -16.91 -29.06 5.45
N SER A 359 -15.83 -28.54 4.85
CA SER A 359 -15.87 -27.39 3.94
C SER A 359 -16.62 -27.73 2.65
N TYR A 360 -16.31 -28.88 2.07
CA TYR A 360 -16.95 -29.38 0.85
C TYR A 360 -18.47 -29.63 1.02
N ASN A 361 -18.90 -30.18 2.16
CA ASN A 361 -20.34 -30.37 2.42
C ASN A 361 -21.07 -29.07 2.73
N ALA A 362 -20.36 -28.07 3.25
CA ALA A 362 -20.96 -26.82 3.67
C ALA A 362 -21.27 -25.92 2.45
N LEU A 363 -20.51 -26.02 1.35
CA LEU A 363 -20.72 -25.25 0.11
C LEU A 363 -20.87 -23.73 0.36
N VAL A 364 -20.22 -23.19 1.40
CA VAL A 364 -20.48 -21.83 1.91
C VAL A 364 -19.51 -20.82 1.33
N VAL A 365 -19.97 -19.57 1.19
CA VAL A 365 -19.17 -18.34 0.99
C VAL A 365 -19.80 -17.20 1.79
N PRO A 366 -19.03 -16.32 2.46
CA PRO A 366 -17.78 -16.50 3.23
C PRO A 366 -18.09 -16.98 4.68
N ASP A 367 -17.27 -17.75 5.43
CA ASP A 367 -15.82 -18.08 5.40
C ASP A 367 -15.54 -19.58 5.11
N ALA A 368 -15.17 -19.93 3.88
CA ALA A 368 -14.67 -21.28 3.58
C ALA A 368 -13.23 -21.49 4.11
N ASP A 369 -12.86 -22.74 4.44
CA ASP A 369 -11.47 -23.05 4.78
C ASP A 369 -10.59 -22.89 3.53
N LYS A 370 -9.73 -21.85 3.53
CA LYS A 370 -8.83 -21.54 2.42
C LYS A 370 -7.85 -22.66 2.07
N ARG A 371 -7.60 -23.60 3.00
CA ARG A 371 -6.79 -24.80 2.75
C ARG A 371 -7.51 -25.79 1.83
N CYS A 372 -8.84 -25.64 1.69
CA CYS A 372 -9.70 -26.50 0.89
C CYS A 372 -10.22 -25.83 -0.40
N ASP A 373 -10.04 -24.52 -0.57
CA ASP A 373 -10.33 -23.77 -1.82
C ASP A 373 -9.09 -23.79 -2.74
N TRP A 374 -9.02 -24.80 -3.59
CA TRP A 374 -7.83 -25.14 -4.38
C TRP A 374 -7.82 -24.48 -5.76
N ASN A 375 -8.95 -23.90 -6.18
CA ASN A 375 -9.05 -23.14 -7.41
C ASN A 375 -9.10 -21.61 -7.15
N GLY A 376 -9.32 -21.19 -5.90
CA GLY A 376 -9.33 -19.80 -5.46
C GLY A 376 -10.63 -19.04 -5.79
N ASP A 377 -11.71 -19.73 -6.12
CA ASP A 377 -13.01 -19.14 -6.48
C ASP A 377 -13.90 -18.83 -5.27
N ARG A 378 -13.37 -19.09 -4.06
CA ARG A 378 -13.98 -18.91 -2.74
C ARG A 378 -15.02 -19.94 -2.37
N PHE A 379 -15.29 -20.94 -3.21
CA PHE A 379 -16.11 -22.09 -2.87
C PHE A 379 -15.22 -23.30 -2.57
N VAL A 380 -15.79 -24.30 -1.89
CA VAL A 380 -15.17 -25.62 -1.77
C VAL A 380 -16.15 -26.62 -2.35
N ASP A 381 -15.88 -27.04 -3.59
CA ASP A 381 -16.78 -27.90 -4.37
C ASP A 381 -16.05 -28.97 -5.20
N ASP A 382 -16.74 -29.55 -6.18
CA ASP A 382 -16.21 -30.60 -7.04
C ASP A 382 -14.94 -30.16 -7.79
N ALA A 383 -14.82 -28.88 -8.13
CA ALA A 383 -13.64 -28.34 -8.80
C ALA A 383 -12.42 -28.42 -7.88
N ASP A 384 -12.56 -28.08 -6.60
CA ASP A 384 -11.47 -28.20 -5.62
C ASP A 384 -11.08 -29.64 -5.36
N PHE A 385 -12.09 -30.51 -5.24
CA PHE A 385 -11.85 -31.94 -5.05
C PHE A 385 -11.05 -32.57 -6.22
N LEU A 386 -11.27 -32.10 -7.46
CA LEU A 386 -10.50 -32.56 -8.63
C LEU A 386 -9.02 -32.15 -8.57
N TYR A 387 -8.68 -31.07 -7.86
CA TYR A 387 -7.29 -30.73 -7.58
C TYR A 387 -6.75 -31.58 -6.43
N PHE A 388 -7.46 -31.65 -5.30
CA PHE A 388 -7.06 -32.42 -4.12
C PHE A 388 -6.77 -33.89 -4.45
N VAL A 389 -7.65 -34.54 -5.23
CA VAL A 389 -7.56 -35.98 -5.52
C VAL A 389 -6.29 -36.36 -6.28
N GLN A 390 -5.66 -35.42 -7.00
CA GLN A 390 -4.39 -35.67 -7.69
C GLN A 390 -3.24 -35.89 -6.70
N TYR A 391 -3.27 -35.21 -5.56
CA TYR A 391 -2.27 -35.32 -4.50
C TYR A 391 -2.58 -36.51 -3.59
N TYR A 392 -3.85 -36.71 -3.24
CA TYR A 392 -4.32 -37.85 -2.47
C TYR A 392 -3.96 -39.20 -3.11
N ASN A 393 -4.02 -39.31 -4.44
CA ASN A 393 -3.63 -40.55 -5.13
C ASN A 393 -2.12 -40.84 -5.10
N ASN A 394 -1.26 -39.86 -4.79
CA ASN A 394 0.19 -40.03 -4.75
C ASN A 394 0.70 -40.48 -3.36
N LEU A 395 -0.13 -40.40 -2.31
CA LEU A 395 0.09 -40.91 -0.94
C LEU A 395 1.32 -40.41 -0.18
N LEU A 396 2.22 -39.62 -0.79
CA LEU A 396 3.43 -39.11 -0.15
C LEU A 396 3.73 -37.67 -0.57
N CYS A 397 4.24 -36.94 0.42
CA CYS A 397 4.96 -35.69 0.30
C CYS A 397 6.42 -35.92 -0.13
N GLU A 398 6.69 -36.13 -1.42
CA GLU A 398 8.07 -36.05 -1.96
C GLU A 398 8.21 -34.95 -3.02
#